data_AF-A0A1V5AY57-F1
#
_entry.id   AF-A0A1V5AY57-F1
#
_cell.length_a   1.000
_cell.length_b   1.000
_cell.length_c   1.000
_cell.angle_alpha   90.00
_cell.angle_beta   90.00
_cell.angle_gamma   90.00
#
_symmetry.space_group_name_H-M   'P 1'
#
loop_
_entity.id
_entity.type
_entity.pdbx_description
1 polymer ?
#
loop_
_entity_poly.entity_id
_entity_poly.type
_entity_poly.pdbx_seq_one_letter_code
_entity_poly.pdbx_strand_id
1 'polypeptide(L)'
;MIRVESSLCLGCQSCSNVCPSQKIVRTEEDGRISISWKSCNEQCDLCLKACPTKALSLAAHEEAAPECEASFDMAVCKICRSRYATEPMLKMIESSLPSEIQKDMTGLEWIRVCPECRRNVEAKRLVGQILPERRRKDFRCSFLFIAGKRGLYPGRVQLLYDL
;
A
#
# COMPACT_ATOMS: atom_id res chain seq x y z
N MET A 1 -1.82 -30.24 9.91
CA MET A 1 -1.37 -29.53 8.69
C MET A 1 -2.26 -28.32 8.44
N ILE A 2 -1.82 -27.35 7.63
CA ILE A 2 -2.63 -26.17 7.29
C ILE A 2 -3.25 -26.39 5.90
N ARG A 3 -4.55 -26.16 5.77
CA ARG A 3 -5.26 -26.10 4.49
C ARG A 3 -5.66 -24.66 4.21
N VAL A 4 -5.52 -24.26 2.96
CA VAL A 4 -5.78 -22.89 2.50
C VAL A 4 -6.92 -22.90 1.50
N GLU A 5 -7.94 -22.09 1.76
CA GLU A 5 -8.99 -21.79 0.80
C GLU A 5 -8.57 -20.54 0.00
N SER A 6 -8.05 -20.74 -1.21
CA SER A 6 -7.46 -19.67 -2.02
C SER A 6 -8.48 -18.59 -2.42
N SER A 7 -9.76 -18.96 -2.54
CA SER A 7 -10.86 -18.05 -2.87
C SER A 7 -11.13 -16.99 -1.78
N LEU A 8 -10.86 -17.32 -0.51
CA LEU A 8 -11.05 -16.42 0.63
C LEU A 8 -9.77 -15.67 1.02
N CYS A 9 -8.63 -16.05 0.45
CA CYS A 9 -7.35 -15.46 0.78
C CYS A 9 -7.18 -14.08 0.13
N LEU A 10 -6.78 -13.09 0.93
CA LEU A 10 -6.57 -11.72 0.46
C LEU A 10 -5.13 -11.44 0.01
N GLY A 11 -4.18 -12.34 0.29
CA GLY A 11 -2.76 -12.05 0.09
C GLY A 11 -2.16 -10.99 1.04
N CYS A 12 -2.75 -10.78 2.22
CA CYS A 12 -2.41 -9.68 3.15
C CYS A 12 -1.18 -9.91 4.04
N GLN A 13 -0.45 -11.03 3.90
CA GLN A 13 0.74 -11.39 4.68
C GLN A 13 0.54 -11.65 6.20
N SER A 14 -0.64 -11.43 6.78
CA SER A 14 -0.87 -11.57 8.23
C SER A 14 -0.40 -12.91 8.80
N CYS A 15 -0.64 -14.01 8.09
CA CYS A 15 -0.22 -15.35 8.51
C CYS A 15 1.31 -15.56 8.47
N SER A 16 2.01 -14.98 7.50
CA SER A 16 3.47 -15.06 7.40
C SER A 16 4.15 -14.32 8.55
N ASN A 17 3.63 -13.15 8.93
CA ASN A 17 4.19 -12.33 10.01
C ASN A 17 4.09 -12.98 11.39
N VAL A 18 3.06 -13.80 11.64
CA VAL A 18 2.84 -14.45 12.95
C VAL A 18 3.44 -15.85 13.04
N CYS A 19 4.03 -16.38 11.95
CA CYS A 19 4.53 -17.75 11.92
C CYS A 19 5.93 -17.82 12.57
N PRO A 20 6.10 -18.43 13.76
CA PRO A 20 7.40 -18.50 14.43
C PRO A 20 8.38 -19.41 13.69
N SER A 21 7.86 -20.46 13.05
CA SER A 21 8.63 -21.45 12.29
C SER A 21 8.87 -21.06 10.83
N GLN A 22 8.43 -19.86 10.42
CA GLN A 22 8.65 -19.28 9.08
C GLN A 22 8.28 -20.22 7.91
N LYS A 23 7.27 -21.07 8.11
CA LYS A 23 6.78 -22.02 7.10
C LYS A 23 5.91 -21.38 6.01
N ILE A 24 5.57 -20.11 6.17
CA ILE A 24 4.74 -19.34 5.25
C ILE A 24 5.59 -18.22 4.65
N VAL A 25 5.87 -18.33 3.36
CA VAL A 25 6.75 -17.39 2.65
C VAL A 25 5.93 -16.57 1.68
N ARG A 26 6.06 -15.24 1.78
CA ARG A 26 5.52 -14.30 0.80
C ARG A 26 6.65 -13.81 -0.10
N THR A 27 6.44 -13.90 -1.41
CA THR A 27 7.30 -13.32 -2.43
C THR A 27 6.52 -12.26 -3.21
N GLU A 28 7.25 -11.27 -3.72
CA GLU A 28 6.70 -10.22 -4.56
C GLU A 28 7.56 -10.11 -5.81
N GLU A 29 7.00 -10.55 -6.94
CA GLU A 29 7.70 -10.65 -8.23
C GLU A 29 6.79 -10.11 -9.33
N ASP A 30 7.34 -9.28 -10.22
CA ASP A 30 6.63 -8.70 -11.38
C ASP A 30 5.31 -7.97 -11.08
N GLY A 31 5.07 -7.58 -9.83
CA GLY A 31 3.82 -6.96 -9.38
C GLY A 31 2.72 -7.92 -9.01
N ARG A 32 3.09 -9.17 -8.77
CA ARG A 32 2.27 -10.17 -8.14
C ARG A 32 2.82 -10.48 -6.76
N ILE A 33 1.91 -10.81 -5.87
CA ILE A 33 2.22 -11.33 -4.54
C ILE A 33 1.89 -12.81 -4.55
N SER A 34 2.90 -13.65 -4.34
CA SER A 34 2.71 -15.07 -4.13
C SER A 34 2.93 -15.41 -2.66
N ILE A 35 2.07 -16.26 -2.12
CA ILE A 35 2.22 -16.81 -0.78
C ILE A 35 2.28 -18.33 -0.91
N SER A 36 3.33 -18.91 -0.36
CA SER A 36 3.53 -20.37 -0.30
C SER A 36 3.42 -20.83 1.15
N TRP A 37 2.65 -21.90 1.35
CA TRP A 37 2.49 -22.57 2.64
C TRP A 37 3.18 -23.92 2.57
N LYS A 38 4.32 -24.04 3.27
CA LYS A 38 5.06 -25.30 3.38
C LYS A 38 4.44 -26.20 4.45
N SER A 39 4.79 -27.47 4.40
CA SER A 39 4.35 -28.44 5.42
C SER A 39 4.73 -27.98 6.84
N CYS A 40 3.70 -27.84 7.67
CA CYS A 40 3.79 -27.44 9.07
C CYS A 40 3.35 -28.62 9.96
N ASN A 41 4.30 -29.12 10.76
CA ASN A 41 4.11 -30.27 11.66
C ASN A 41 3.83 -29.84 13.11
N GLU A 42 3.72 -28.53 13.36
CA GLU A 42 3.48 -27.97 14.69
C GLU A 42 1.98 -27.93 15.01
N GLN A 43 1.62 -28.19 16.26
CA GLN A 43 0.28 -27.95 16.79
C GLN A 43 0.15 -26.47 17.17
N CYS A 44 0.09 -25.58 16.18
CA CYS A 44 -0.08 -24.14 16.36
C CYS A 44 -1.27 -23.61 15.56
N ASP A 45 -1.94 -22.58 16.08
CA ASP A 45 -3.14 -21.99 15.47
C ASP A 45 -3.01 -20.47 15.24
N LEU A 46 -1.79 -19.93 15.38
CA LEU A 46 -1.52 -18.49 15.27
C LEU A 46 -1.92 -17.92 13.89
N CYS A 47 -1.60 -18.64 12.82
CA CYS A 47 -1.96 -18.21 11.46
C CYS A 47 -3.48 -18.20 11.23
N LEU A 48 -4.22 -19.14 11.82
CA LEU A 48 -5.69 -19.17 11.76
C LEU A 48 -6.28 -17.94 12.47
N LYS A 49 -5.79 -17.64 13.69
CA LYS A 49 -6.25 -16.49 14.49
C LYS A 49 -5.94 -15.15 13.80
N ALA A 50 -4.82 -15.07 13.09
CA ALA A 50 -4.42 -13.84 12.38
C ALA A 50 -5.16 -13.61 11.06
N CYS A 51 -5.86 -14.62 10.52
CA CYS A 51 -6.51 -14.51 9.22
C CYS A 51 -7.86 -13.76 9.33
N PRO A 52 -8.01 -12.56 8.72
CA PRO A 52 -9.24 -11.78 8.84
C PRO A 52 -10.44 -12.45 8.14
N THR A 53 -10.21 -13.18 7.06
CA THR A 53 -11.25 -13.88 6.28
C THR A 53 -11.44 -15.34 6.70
N LYS A 54 -10.67 -15.83 7.67
CA LYS A 54 -10.67 -17.24 8.10
C LYS A 54 -10.44 -18.23 6.94
N ALA A 55 -9.61 -17.85 5.97
CA ALA A 55 -9.25 -18.68 4.82
C ALA A 55 -8.38 -19.91 5.16
N LEU A 56 -7.90 -20.02 6.40
CA LEU A 56 -7.00 -21.08 6.86
C LEU A 56 -7.74 -22.04 7.81
N SER A 57 -7.53 -23.34 7.62
CA SER A 57 -8.07 -24.39 8.49
C SER A 57 -6.99 -25.43 8.84
N LEU A 58 -7.20 -26.17 9.94
CA LEU A 58 -6.34 -27.29 10.32
C LEU A 58 -6.85 -28.58 9.66
N ALA A 59 -5.96 -29.27 8.95
CA ALA A 59 -6.19 -30.60 8.39
C ALA A 59 -5.48 -31.67 9.23
N ALA A 60 -6.05 -32.87 9.26
CA ALA A 60 -5.50 -34.03 9.98
C ALA A 60 -4.13 -34.43 9.41
N HIS A 61 -3.29 -35.09 10.22
CA HIS A 61 -1.92 -35.43 9.82
C HIS A 61 -1.87 -36.50 8.71
N GLU A 62 -2.91 -37.31 8.58
CA GLU A 62 -3.03 -38.38 7.57
C GLU A 62 -3.30 -37.82 6.16
N GLU A 63 -3.85 -36.62 6.06
CA GLU A 63 -3.94 -35.89 4.80
C GLU A 63 -2.61 -35.20 4.56
N ALA A 64 -1.76 -35.75 3.69
CA ALA A 64 -0.64 -35.01 3.13
C ALA A 64 -1.20 -33.79 2.38
N ALA A 65 -1.37 -32.67 3.08
CA ALA A 65 -1.82 -31.44 2.46
C ALA A 65 -0.72 -30.99 1.49
N PRO A 66 -1.00 -30.91 0.17
CA PRO A 66 -0.02 -30.46 -0.80
C PRO A 66 0.44 -29.05 -0.43
N GLU A 67 1.71 -28.75 -0.72
CA GLU A 67 2.20 -27.37 -0.63
C GLU A 67 1.28 -26.47 -1.44
N CYS A 68 0.66 -25.52 -0.76
CA CYS A 68 -0.30 -24.61 -1.36
C CYS A 68 0.42 -23.34 -1.76
N GLU A 69 0.14 -22.83 -2.95
CA GLU A 69 0.58 -21.53 -3.42
C GLU A 69 -0.64 -20.72 -3.89
N ALA A 70 -0.71 -19.46 -3.49
CA ALA A 70 -1.71 -18.52 -3.98
C ALA A 70 -1.01 -17.26 -4.49
N SER A 71 -1.35 -16.84 -5.70
CA SER A 71 -0.80 -15.65 -6.35
C SER A 71 -1.90 -14.61 -6.59
N PHE A 72 -1.57 -13.35 -6.35
CA PHE A 72 -2.51 -12.22 -6.42
C PHE A 72 -1.91 -11.05 -7.20
N ASP A 73 -2.73 -10.42 -8.03
CA ASP A 73 -2.36 -9.19 -8.73
C ASP A 73 -2.35 -8.00 -7.76
N MET A 74 -1.35 -7.13 -7.91
CA MET A 74 -1.27 -5.89 -7.15
C MET A 74 -1.97 -4.74 -7.87
N ALA A 75 -2.70 -3.95 -7.08
CA ALA A 75 -3.29 -2.71 -7.52
C ALA A 75 -2.23 -1.59 -7.61
N VAL A 76 -2.44 -0.72 -8.59
CA VAL A 76 -1.57 0.41 -8.91
C VAL A 76 -2.18 1.71 -8.38
N CYS A 77 -1.37 2.55 -7.74
CA CYS A 77 -1.78 3.85 -7.24
C CYS A 77 -2.18 4.81 -8.36
N LYS A 78 -3.32 5.48 -8.24
CA LYS A 78 -3.77 6.48 -9.23
C LYS A 78 -2.88 7.73 -9.36
N ILE A 79 -2.07 8.02 -8.33
CA ILE A 79 -1.21 9.23 -8.28
C ILE A 79 0.22 8.91 -8.75
N CYS A 80 0.94 8.05 -8.02
CA CYS A 80 2.35 7.74 -8.30
C CYS A 80 2.57 6.50 -9.16
N ARG A 81 1.51 5.72 -9.45
CA ARG A 81 1.58 4.44 -10.18
C ARG A 81 2.43 3.35 -9.52
N SER A 82 2.76 3.47 -8.23
CA SER A 82 3.38 2.37 -7.49
C SER A 82 2.35 1.28 -7.17
N ARG A 83 2.81 0.02 -7.13
CA ARG A 83 2.04 -1.11 -6.63
C ARG A 83 2.08 -1.11 -5.10
N TYR A 84 0.95 -1.36 -4.43
CA TYR A 84 0.91 -1.18 -2.96
C TYR A 84 0.03 -2.17 -2.18
N ALA A 85 -0.96 -2.80 -2.82
CA ALA A 85 -1.86 -3.75 -2.16
C ALA A 85 -2.38 -4.77 -3.17
N THR A 86 -2.87 -5.91 -2.70
CA THR A 86 -3.55 -6.90 -3.55
C THR A 86 -4.97 -6.44 -3.89
N GLU A 87 -5.45 -6.83 -5.07
CA GLU A 87 -6.82 -6.52 -5.50
C GLU A 87 -7.92 -7.06 -4.54
N PRO A 88 -7.88 -8.32 -4.07
CA PRO A 88 -8.88 -8.81 -3.11
C PRO A 88 -8.87 -8.05 -1.78
N MET A 89 -7.71 -7.57 -1.32
CA MET A 89 -7.63 -6.77 -0.10
C MET A 89 -8.35 -5.42 -0.26
N LEU A 90 -8.17 -4.74 -1.41
CA LEU A 90 -8.88 -3.49 -1.68
C LEU A 90 -10.39 -3.70 -1.78
N LYS A 91 -10.82 -4.75 -2.48
CA LYS A 91 -12.25 -5.10 -2.61
C LYS A 91 -12.90 -5.38 -1.25
N MET A 92 -12.18 -6.04 -0.32
CA MET A 92 -12.68 -6.26 1.03
C MET A 92 -12.86 -4.96 1.80
N ILE A 93 -11.91 -4.03 1.66
CA ILE A 93 -12.01 -2.71 2.32
C ILE A 93 -13.19 -1.92 1.73
N GLU A 94 -13.37 -1.95 0.41
CA GLU A 94 -14.49 -1.32 -0.30
C GLU A 94 -15.84 -1.90 0.11
N SER A 95 -15.94 -3.21 0.36
CA SER A 95 -17.20 -3.82 0.82
C SER A 95 -17.51 -3.56 2.30
N SER A 96 -16.48 -3.34 3.11
CA SER A 96 -16.63 -3.13 4.56
C SER A 96 -16.91 -1.68 4.94
N LEU A 97 -16.56 -0.72 4.08
CA LEU A 97 -16.74 0.71 4.34
C LEU A 97 -17.94 1.28 3.56
N PRO A 98 -18.76 2.15 4.18
CA PRO A 98 -19.85 2.82 3.48
C PRO A 98 -19.31 3.76 2.39
N SER A 99 -20.04 3.90 1.28
CA SER A 99 -19.63 4.63 0.08
C SER A 99 -19.19 6.07 0.34
N GLU A 100 -19.78 6.71 1.35
CA GLU A 100 -19.55 8.11 1.72
C GLU A 100 -18.13 8.33 2.28
N ILE A 101 -17.53 7.29 2.88
CA ILE A 101 -16.17 7.35 3.47
C ILE A 101 -15.10 6.97 2.44
N GLN A 102 -15.50 6.30 1.35
CA GLN A 102 -14.56 5.85 0.31
C GLN A 102 -14.02 7.00 -0.54
N LYS A 103 -14.71 8.14 -0.55
CA LYS A 103 -14.36 9.32 -1.35
C LYS A 103 -14.18 10.56 -0.49
N ASP A 104 -13.22 11.37 -0.87
CA ASP A 104 -12.99 12.70 -0.29
C ASP A 104 -14.11 13.65 -0.71
N MET A 105 -14.15 14.82 -0.04
CA MET A 105 -14.92 15.98 -0.52
C MET A 105 -14.56 16.41 -1.95
N THR A 106 -13.39 16.02 -2.47
CA THR A 106 -12.92 16.29 -3.84
C THR A 106 -13.23 15.16 -4.82
N GLY A 107 -13.84 14.06 -4.36
CA GLY A 107 -14.13 12.87 -5.16
C GLY A 107 -12.94 11.94 -5.38
N LEU A 108 -11.81 12.16 -4.70
CA LEU A 108 -10.67 11.25 -4.75
C LEU A 108 -11.02 9.93 -4.05
N GLU A 109 -10.77 8.80 -4.70
CA GLU A 109 -10.98 7.47 -4.09
C GLU A 109 -9.78 7.10 -3.22
N TRP A 110 -9.84 7.39 -1.93
CA TRP A 110 -8.74 7.14 -0.99
C TRP A 110 -8.24 5.70 -0.97
N ILE A 111 -9.13 4.73 -1.18
CA ILE A 111 -8.78 3.30 -1.16
C ILE A 111 -7.86 2.93 -2.33
N ARG A 112 -8.00 3.61 -3.48
CA ARG A 112 -7.24 3.39 -4.72
C ARG A 112 -5.98 4.27 -4.84
N VAL A 113 -5.56 4.87 -3.73
CA VAL A 113 -4.36 5.70 -3.62
C VAL A 113 -3.45 5.09 -2.54
N CYS A 114 -2.15 4.97 -2.82
CA CYS A 114 -1.22 4.34 -1.87
C CYS A 114 -1.06 5.16 -0.56
N PRO A 115 -0.66 4.52 0.55
CA PRO A 115 -0.54 5.18 1.86
C PRO A 115 0.38 6.40 1.90
N GLU A 116 1.42 6.42 1.07
CA GLU A 116 2.32 7.57 0.95
C GLU A 116 1.66 8.74 0.23
N CYS A 117 1.04 8.48 -0.92
CA CYS A 117 0.35 9.52 -1.67
C CYS A 117 -0.83 10.08 -0.88
N ARG A 118 -1.59 9.22 -0.18
CA ARG A 118 -2.68 9.66 0.70
C ARG A 118 -2.16 10.59 1.79
N ARG A 119 -1.09 10.21 2.51
CA ARG A 119 -0.46 11.07 3.52
C ARG A 119 0.03 12.40 2.94
N ASN A 120 0.65 12.38 1.76
CA ASN A 120 1.18 13.59 1.11
C ASN A 120 0.08 14.55 0.66
N VAL A 121 -1.05 14.04 0.15
CA VAL A 121 -2.21 14.86 -0.23
C VAL A 121 -2.81 15.53 1.00
N GLU A 122 -3.04 14.78 2.08
CA GLU A 122 -3.58 15.34 3.32
C GLU A 122 -2.61 16.35 3.96
N ALA A 123 -1.31 16.08 3.96
CA ALA A 123 -0.30 17.02 4.46
C ALA A 123 -0.32 18.34 3.68
N LYS A 124 -0.37 18.29 2.35
CA LYS A 124 -0.49 19.48 1.49
C LYS A 124 -1.77 20.26 1.76
N ARG A 125 -2.89 19.56 2.02
CA ARG A 125 -4.18 20.18 2.36
C ARG A 125 -4.09 20.95 3.67
N LEU A 126 -3.59 20.31 4.73
CA LEU A 126 -3.44 20.93 6.06
C LEU A 126 -2.51 22.15 6.01
N VAL A 127 -1.36 22.02 5.34
CA VAL A 127 -0.44 23.16 5.14
C VAL A 127 -1.13 24.28 4.37
N GLY A 128 -1.94 23.96 3.36
CA GLY A 128 -2.69 24.96 2.60
C GLY A 128 -3.77 25.69 3.40
N GLN A 129 -4.28 25.09 4.49
CA GLN A 129 -5.23 25.72 5.42
C GLN A 129 -4.52 26.57 6.47
N ILE A 130 -3.37 26.12 6.98
CA ILE A 130 -2.60 26.79 8.04
C ILE A 130 -1.76 27.94 7.47
N LEU A 131 -1.20 27.76 6.28
CA LEU A 131 -0.35 28.74 5.58
C LEU A 131 -0.99 29.15 4.24
N PRO A 132 -2.07 29.94 4.25
CA PRO A 132 -2.70 30.41 3.01
C PRO A 132 -1.74 31.24 2.14
N GLU A 133 -0.75 31.90 2.76
CA GLU A 133 0.13 32.89 2.11
C GLU A 133 1.30 32.30 1.30
N ARG A 134 1.64 31.01 1.42
CA ARG A 134 2.60 30.39 0.47
C ARG A 134 1.99 30.14 -0.92
N ARG A 135 0.74 30.56 -1.12
CA ARG A 135 0.00 30.49 -2.38
C ARG A 135 -0.02 31.85 -3.12
N ARG A 136 1.11 32.55 -3.15
CA ARG A 136 1.44 33.57 -4.18
C ARG A 136 2.90 33.35 -4.52
N LYS A 137 3.29 33.05 -5.77
CA LYS A 137 3.70 34.09 -6.74
C LYS A 137 4.15 35.39 -6.05
N ASP A 138 5.08 35.30 -5.11
CA ASP A 138 5.80 36.47 -4.61
C ASP A 138 6.84 36.88 -5.67
N PHE A 139 6.34 37.42 -6.78
CA PHE A 139 7.11 38.23 -7.72
C PHE A 139 7.76 39.45 -7.03
N ARG A 140 7.37 39.78 -5.79
CA ARG A 140 7.98 40.83 -4.98
C ARG A 140 9.40 40.53 -4.52
N CYS A 141 9.84 39.27 -4.52
CA CYS A 141 11.25 38.96 -4.25
C CYS A 141 12.16 39.18 -5.49
N SER A 142 11.59 39.52 -6.65
CA SER A 142 12.36 39.73 -7.89
C SER A 142 12.98 41.14 -7.99
N PHE A 143 12.44 42.14 -7.27
CA PHE A 143 12.96 43.52 -7.36
C PHE A 143 13.97 43.89 -6.28
N LEU A 144 13.92 43.26 -5.10
CA LEU A 144 14.90 43.49 -4.02
C LEU A 144 16.20 42.68 -4.22
N PHE A 145 16.25 41.76 -5.20
CA PHE A 145 17.45 40.99 -5.55
C PHE A 145 18.31 41.62 -6.66
N ILE A 146 17.99 42.83 -7.15
CA ILE A 146 18.79 43.51 -8.19
C ILE A 146 19.90 44.39 -7.60
N ALA A 147 19.83 44.74 -6.31
CA ALA A 147 20.84 45.57 -5.65
C ALA A 147 21.62 44.79 -4.58
N GLY A 148 22.47 43.84 -4.99
CA GLY A 148 23.26 43.08 -4.01
C GLY A 148 24.14 41.98 -4.60
N LYS A 149 25.07 42.36 -5.47
CA LYS A 149 26.13 41.50 -6.00
C LYS A 149 26.89 40.73 -4.89
N ARG A 150 26.84 39.40 -4.94
CA ARG A 150 27.98 38.47 -5.18
C ARG A 150 27.81 37.14 -4.43
N GLY A 151 27.84 36.07 -5.22
CA GLY A 151 28.49 34.82 -4.81
C GLY A 151 27.58 33.60 -4.75
N LEU A 152 27.87 32.66 -5.64
CA LEU A 152 27.58 31.21 -5.58
C LEU A 152 26.30 30.72 -6.28
N TYR A 153 26.38 30.69 -7.62
CA TYR A 153 25.98 29.51 -8.41
C TYR A 153 27.25 28.65 -8.59
N PRO A 154 27.21 27.30 -8.70
CA PRO A 154 26.40 26.56 -9.69
C PRO A 154 25.73 25.29 -9.11
N GLY A 155 24.75 24.63 -9.74
CA GLY A 155 24.16 24.81 -11.03
C GLY A 155 22.92 23.92 -11.23
N ARG A 156 22.06 24.38 -12.15
CA ARG A 156 21.35 23.62 -13.18
C ARG A 156 20.63 22.32 -12.73
N VAL A 157 19.34 22.45 -12.42
CA VAL A 157 18.34 21.51 -12.96
C VAL A 157 17.25 22.33 -13.63
N GLN A 158 17.17 22.13 -14.93
CA GLN A 158 16.38 22.87 -15.90
C GLN A 158 14.91 22.39 -15.80
N LEU A 159 14.02 23.23 -15.28
CA LEU A 159 12.58 23.04 -15.42
C LEU A 159 12.20 23.50 -16.83
N LEU A 160 12.03 22.54 -17.73
CA LEU A 160 11.34 22.74 -19.00
C LEU A 160 9.84 22.84 -18.73
N TYR A 161 9.28 23.92 -19.25
CA TYR A 161 7.88 24.28 -19.30
C TYR A 161 7.08 23.42 -20.30
N ASP A 162 5.76 23.58 -20.20
CA ASP A 162 4.73 23.46 -21.24
C ASP A 162 4.00 22.11 -21.43
N LEU A 163 2.78 22.04 -20.88
CA LEU A 163 1.50 22.12 -21.60
C LEU A 163 0.34 22.38 -20.62
#